data_AF-A0A9D3UIC7-F1
#
_entry.id   AF-A0A9D3UIC7-F1
#
_cell.length_a   1.000
_cell.length_b   1.000
_cell.length_c   1.000
_cell.angle_alpha   90.00
_cell.angle_beta   90.00
_cell.angle_gamma   90.00
#
_symmetry.space_group_name_H-M   'P 1'
#
loop_
_entity.id
_entity.type
_entity.pdbx_description
1 polymer ?
#
loop_
_entity_poly.entity_id
_entity_poly.type
_entity_poly.pdbx_seq_one_letter_code
_entity_poly.pdbx_strand_id
1 'polypeptide(L)'
;MGILKEDVVVISPAEKAGDPTVISVNCPDKTGLGCDLCRIVLHFGLSIARGDFSTDGKWCYIVLWVDGKTNTRWDLLEKRLLEVCPSYFSTSGIDYYRPANQQPKQLDVYLLKFWCSCVRKGLLHDITLVLFDLELTIKRVKVSTTPDGKVMDLFFITDTRELLHTKERQGETILHLKTALGDILESCEIESAGEEITACSQGTSFLPSAITEDMFSLELPAQRPGGLLASDPISVTVDNSLSPSHTLIQILCQDHKGLIYDTMRTLKDYNIQVSYGRFFANRRGGCELDLFIVQADGKKIIDRNKQNALCSRLRMELFRPLRVAVVSRGPDTELLVANPVELSGRGRPLVFHDITLALKNLNIQIFSVEIGRHMICDREWEVYRILLDEGDSHHVSRNMIEEGVRKLLMGWE
;
A
#
# COMPACT_ATOMS: atom_id res chain seq x y z
N MET A 1 18.42 -31.40 6.50
CA MET A 1 19.39 -30.38 6.07
C MET A 1 18.82 -29.04 6.49
N GLY A 2 19.54 -28.30 7.33
CA GLY A 2 19.09 -26.96 7.75
C GLY A 2 19.40 -25.97 6.65
N ILE A 3 18.38 -25.23 6.21
CA ILE A 3 18.56 -24.01 5.39
C ILE A 3 19.30 -23.03 6.28
N LEU A 4 20.46 -22.52 5.84
CA LEU A 4 21.15 -21.45 6.57
C LEU A 4 20.26 -20.20 6.51
N LYS A 5 20.29 -19.34 7.53
CA LYS A 5 19.47 -18.11 7.55
C LYS A 5 19.72 -17.23 6.32
N GLU A 6 20.90 -17.35 5.72
CA GLU A 6 21.36 -16.68 4.49
C GLU A 6 20.72 -17.21 3.20
N ASP A 7 20.09 -18.40 3.23
CA ASP A 7 19.46 -19.03 2.05
C ASP A 7 17.94 -18.79 1.99
N VAL A 8 17.36 -18.10 2.97
CA VAL A 8 15.90 -17.91 3.10
C VAL A 8 15.39 -16.88 2.09
N VAL A 9 16.12 -15.79 1.90
CA VAL A 9 15.83 -14.75 0.91
C VAL A 9 17.10 -14.51 0.12
N VAL A 10 17.04 -14.68 -1.20
CA VAL A 10 18.17 -14.47 -2.09
C VAL A 10 17.78 -13.46 -3.16
N ILE A 11 18.55 -12.37 -3.26
CA ILE A 11 18.37 -11.33 -4.27
C ILE A 11 19.50 -11.47 -5.31
N SER A 12 19.16 -11.93 -6.50
CA SER A 12 20.09 -12.09 -7.61
C SER A 12 19.96 -10.89 -8.57
N PRO A 13 20.97 -10.01 -8.67
CA PRO A 13 20.91 -8.84 -9.53
C PRO A 13 20.83 -9.23 -11.00
N ALA A 14 20.23 -8.35 -11.81
CA ALA A 14 20.16 -8.53 -13.25
C ALA A 14 21.56 -8.63 -13.89
N GLU A 15 21.77 -9.64 -14.74
CA GLU A 15 23.05 -9.83 -15.45
C GLU A 15 23.26 -8.81 -16.58
N LYS A 16 22.17 -8.28 -17.16
CA LYS A 16 22.20 -7.30 -18.24
C LYS A 16 21.30 -6.11 -17.93
N ALA A 17 21.66 -4.96 -18.49
CA ALA A 17 20.85 -3.76 -18.39
C ALA A 17 19.46 -4.01 -19.01
N GLY A 18 18.40 -3.83 -18.21
CA GLY A 18 17.01 -4.04 -18.62
C GLY A 18 16.46 -5.44 -18.35
N ASP A 19 17.28 -6.37 -17.85
CA ASP A 19 16.76 -7.62 -17.28
C ASP A 19 16.25 -7.37 -15.85
N PRO A 20 15.21 -8.10 -15.39
CA PRO A 20 14.69 -7.95 -14.04
C PRO A 20 15.62 -8.59 -13.00
N THR A 21 15.69 -8.00 -11.82
CA THR A 21 16.33 -8.59 -10.63
C THR A 21 15.45 -9.71 -10.09
N VAL A 22 16.04 -10.82 -9.63
CA VAL A 22 15.29 -11.98 -9.14
C VAL A 22 15.35 -12.05 -7.62
N ILE A 23 14.19 -12.07 -6.97
CA ILE A 23 14.05 -12.31 -5.53
C ILE A 23 13.50 -13.72 -5.35
N SER A 24 14.26 -14.59 -4.67
CA SER A 24 13.82 -15.94 -4.30
C SER A 24 13.60 -16.01 -2.80
N VAL A 25 12.49 -16.60 -2.37
CA VAL A 25 12.16 -16.83 -0.96
C VAL A 25 11.87 -18.31 -0.75
N ASN A 26 12.58 -18.93 0.19
CA ASN A 26 12.43 -20.34 0.55
C ASN A 26 12.33 -20.46 2.08
N CYS A 27 11.11 -20.56 2.59
CA CYS A 27 10.84 -20.55 4.03
C CYS A 27 9.61 -21.38 4.39
N PRO A 28 9.40 -21.69 5.69
CA PRO A 28 8.16 -22.30 6.12
C PRO A 28 6.96 -21.43 5.73
N ASP A 29 5.86 -22.07 5.35
CA ASP A 29 4.67 -21.38 4.91
C ASP A 29 3.87 -20.82 6.10
N LYS A 30 3.18 -19.70 5.86
CA LYS A 30 2.15 -19.17 6.76
C LYS A 30 1.04 -18.53 5.93
N THR A 31 -0.17 -18.56 6.47
CA THR A 31 -1.31 -17.87 5.85
C THR A 31 -0.99 -16.40 5.59
N GLY A 32 -1.14 -15.98 4.33
CA GLY A 32 -0.93 -14.60 3.91
C GLY A 32 0.53 -14.19 3.67
N LEU A 33 1.50 -15.12 3.72
CA LEU A 33 2.91 -14.82 3.44
C LEU A 33 3.12 -14.18 2.06
N GLY A 34 2.50 -14.72 1.01
CA GLY A 34 2.59 -14.14 -0.34
C GLY A 34 2.09 -12.69 -0.40
N CYS A 35 1.02 -12.36 0.34
CA CYS A 35 0.53 -10.99 0.49
C CYS A 35 1.56 -10.10 1.20
N ASP A 36 2.13 -10.57 2.32
CA ASP A 36 3.14 -9.83 3.09
C ASP A 36 4.39 -9.51 2.24
N LEU A 37 4.90 -10.50 1.51
CA LEU A 37 6.07 -10.36 0.64
C LEU A 37 5.79 -9.40 -0.52
N CYS A 38 4.67 -9.57 -1.24
CA CYS A 38 4.30 -8.67 -2.34
C CYS A 38 4.07 -7.24 -1.84
N ARG A 39 3.52 -7.08 -0.63
CA ARG A 39 3.39 -5.78 0.01
C ARG A 39 4.75 -5.14 0.24
N ILE A 40 5.74 -5.89 0.74
CA ILE A 40 7.11 -5.37 0.94
C ILE A 40 7.75 -4.98 -0.38
N VAL A 41 7.67 -5.82 -1.41
CA VAL A 41 8.21 -5.48 -2.74
C VAL A 41 7.59 -4.17 -3.26
N LEU A 42 6.26 -4.04 -3.15
CA LEU A 42 5.54 -2.83 -3.50
C LEU A 42 5.94 -1.63 -2.64
N HIS A 43 6.20 -1.86 -1.34
CA HIS A 43 6.69 -0.86 -0.38
C HIS A 43 7.98 -0.22 -0.90
N PHE A 44 8.92 -1.01 -1.43
CA PHE A 44 10.17 -0.52 -2.01
C PHE A 44 10.02 0.09 -3.41
N GLY A 45 8.77 0.26 -3.89
CA GLY A 45 8.47 0.85 -5.19
C GLY A 45 8.91 0.01 -6.38
N LEU A 46 9.07 -1.30 -6.16
CA LEU A 46 9.42 -2.27 -7.19
C LEU A 46 8.16 -2.80 -7.87
N SER A 47 8.23 -2.96 -9.20
CA SER A 47 7.20 -3.61 -9.99
C SER A 47 7.56 -5.07 -10.20
N ILE A 48 6.60 -5.97 -10.05
CA ILE A 48 6.82 -7.41 -10.30
C ILE A 48 6.42 -7.67 -11.76
N ALA A 49 7.36 -8.11 -12.58
CA ALA A 49 7.12 -8.43 -13.99
C ALA A 49 6.73 -9.91 -14.19
N ARG A 50 7.25 -10.78 -13.32
CA ARG A 50 6.91 -12.21 -13.29
C ARG A 50 6.92 -12.71 -11.85
N GLY A 51 6.07 -13.67 -11.52
CA GLY A 51 6.07 -14.33 -10.22
C GLY A 51 5.72 -15.80 -10.36
N ASP A 52 6.45 -16.68 -9.66
CA ASP A 52 6.09 -18.08 -9.48
C ASP A 52 5.97 -18.34 -7.98
N PHE A 53 4.84 -18.90 -7.55
CA PHE A 53 4.51 -19.23 -6.15
C PHE A 53 4.23 -20.72 -6.04
N SER A 54 4.78 -21.38 -5.03
CA SER A 54 4.53 -22.79 -4.75
C SER A 54 4.56 -23.05 -3.25
N THR A 55 3.63 -23.84 -2.73
CA THR A 55 3.65 -24.31 -1.34
C THR A 55 3.12 -25.74 -1.24
N ASP A 56 3.71 -26.51 -0.32
CA ASP A 56 3.18 -27.81 0.10
C ASP A 56 2.32 -27.72 1.38
N GLY A 57 2.03 -26.50 1.83
CA GLY A 57 1.33 -26.17 3.07
C GLY A 57 2.21 -26.14 4.31
N LYS A 58 3.49 -26.50 4.21
CA LYS A 58 4.49 -26.41 5.30
C LYS A 58 5.67 -25.54 4.91
N TRP A 59 6.08 -25.60 3.65
CA TRP A 59 7.16 -24.86 3.04
C TRP A 59 6.67 -24.21 1.77
N CYS A 60 7.15 -23.00 1.53
CA CYS A 60 6.89 -22.27 0.31
C CYS A 60 8.19 -21.95 -0.42
N TYR A 61 8.07 -21.88 -1.74
CA TYR A 61 9.09 -21.40 -2.64
C TYR A 61 8.47 -20.36 -3.56
N ILE A 62 8.99 -19.12 -3.49
CA ILE A 62 8.46 -17.97 -4.22
C ILE A 62 9.61 -17.33 -4.99
N VAL A 63 9.40 -17.07 -6.27
CA VAL A 63 10.36 -16.39 -7.14
C VAL A 63 9.68 -15.20 -7.79
N LEU A 64 10.23 -14.01 -7.60
CA LEU A 64 9.71 -12.76 -8.16
C LEU A 64 10.79 -12.11 -9.03
N TRP A 65 10.43 -11.80 -10.27
CA TRP A 65 11.25 -10.99 -11.17
C TRP A 65 10.77 -9.56 -11.06
N VAL A 66 11.63 -8.67 -10.58
CA VAL A 66 11.26 -7.30 -10.22
C VAL A 66 12.10 -6.28 -10.97
N ASP A 67 11.42 -5.21 -11.39
CA ASP A 67 12.05 -4.05 -12.01
C ASP A 67 12.41 -3.04 -10.91
N GLY A 68 13.72 -2.83 -10.73
CA GLY A 68 14.29 -1.93 -9.75
C GLY A 68 14.53 -0.52 -10.27
N LYS A 69 14.56 0.45 -9.36
CA LYS A 69 15.09 1.79 -9.63
C LYS A 69 16.58 1.80 -9.31
N THR A 70 17.33 2.74 -9.89
CA THR A 70 18.79 2.87 -9.67
C THR A 70 19.16 3.03 -8.19
N ASN A 71 18.27 3.61 -7.38
CA ASN A 71 18.50 3.90 -5.97
C ASN A 71 17.80 2.90 -5.03
N THR A 72 17.37 1.73 -5.52
CA THR A 72 16.76 0.70 -4.67
C THR A 72 17.77 0.20 -3.63
N ARG A 73 17.40 0.23 -2.36
CA ARG A 73 18.23 -0.24 -1.24
C ARG A 73 17.97 -1.72 -0.98
N TRP A 74 18.62 -2.56 -1.78
CA TRP A 74 18.48 -4.01 -1.76
C TRP A 74 18.77 -4.63 -0.38
N ASP A 75 19.79 -4.16 0.33
CA ASP A 75 20.12 -4.67 1.67
C ASP A 75 19.00 -4.48 2.70
N LEU A 76 18.29 -3.35 2.64
CA LEU A 76 17.16 -3.10 3.53
C LEU A 76 15.96 -3.95 3.10
N LEU A 77 15.72 -4.08 1.80
CA LEU A 77 14.65 -4.93 1.26
C LEU A 77 14.81 -6.37 1.73
N GLU A 78 16.02 -6.94 1.61
CA GLU A 78 16.32 -8.29 2.07
C GLU A 78 15.99 -8.47 3.55
N LYS A 79 16.43 -7.53 4.41
CA LYS A 79 16.11 -7.53 5.84
C LYS A 79 14.59 -7.53 6.09
N ARG A 80 13.82 -6.73 5.36
CA ARG A 80 12.35 -6.68 5.48
C ARG A 80 11.67 -7.97 5.05
N LEU A 81 12.14 -8.58 3.97
CA LEU A 81 11.61 -9.85 3.49
C LEU A 81 11.91 -10.97 4.50
N LEU A 82 13.11 -10.98 5.08
CA LEU A 82 13.49 -11.92 6.13
C LEU A 82 12.64 -11.76 7.40
N GLU A 83 12.33 -10.52 7.81
CA GLU A 83 11.51 -10.23 9.00
C GLU A 83 10.09 -10.84 8.94
N VAL A 84 9.52 -11.01 7.75
CA VAL A 84 8.17 -11.60 7.60
C VAL A 84 8.18 -13.11 7.38
N CYS A 85 9.34 -13.69 7.05
CA CYS A 85 9.49 -15.14 6.86
C CYS A 85 9.38 -15.87 8.20
N PRO A 86 8.53 -16.91 8.32
CA PRO A 86 8.46 -17.72 9.53
C PRO A 86 9.81 -18.38 9.86
N SER A 87 10.14 -18.45 11.15
CA SER A 87 11.29 -19.22 11.61
C SER A 87 10.93 -20.69 11.79
N TYR A 88 11.92 -21.60 11.68
CA TYR A 88 11.73 -23.04 11.93
C TYR A 88 11.21 -23.34 13.35
N PHE A 89 11.45 -22.45 14.32
CA PHE A 89 10.98 -22.61 15.70
C PHE A 89 9.53 -22.14 15.90
N SER A 90 8.93 -21.45 14.92
CA SER A 90 7.56 -20.97 14.96
C SER A 90 6.54 -22.00 14.44
N THR A 91 6.99 -23.14 13.90
CA THR A 91 6.10 -24.19 13.36
C THR A 91 5.50 -25.08 14.44
N SER A 92 5.87 -24.92 15.72
CA SER A 92 5.19 -25.58 16.84
C SER A 92 3.87 -24.87 17.17
N GLY A 93 2.87 -25.05 16.31
CA GLY A 93 1.42 -25.06 16.60
C GLY A 93 0.74 -23.94 17.39
N ILE A 94 1.43 -22.87 17.83
CA ILE A 94 0.89 -21.94 18.84
C ILE A 94 0.69 -20.51 18.34
N ASP A 95 1.28 -20.08 17.22
CA ASP A 95 1.07 -18.71 16.71
C ASP A 95 -0.14 -18.54 15.75
N TYR A 96 -1.00 -19.56 15.64
CA TYR A 96 -2.13 -19.57 14.70
C TYR A 96 -3.34 -18.72 15.13
N TYR A 97 -3.30 -18.15 16.33
CA TYR A 97 -4.28 -17.16 16.78
C TYR A 97 -3.57 -16.09 17.61
N ARG A 98 -3.14 -14.99 16.97
CA ARG A 98 -3.15 -13.72 17.72
C ARG A 98 -4.62 -13.48 18.05
N PRO A 99 -5.03 -13.42 19.34
CA PRO A 99 -6.44 -13.24 19.66
C PRO A 99 -6.94 -11.96 19.00
N ALA A 100 -8.02 -12.06 18.21
CA ALA A 100 -8.69 -10.95 17.55
C ALA A 100 -9.27 -9.88 18.52
N ASN A 101 -9.00 -9.99 19.82
CA ASN A 101 -9.55 -9.17 20.89
C ASN A 101 -8.50 -8.38 21.70
N GLN A 102 -7.22 -8.37 21.30
CA GLN A 102 -6.33 -7.33 21.78
C GLN A 102 -6.57 -6.09 20.93
N GLN A 103 -7.29 -5.11 21.48
CA GLN A 103 -7.29 -3.76 20.91
C GLN A 103 -5.82 -3.39 20.65
N PRO A 104 -5.47 -2.96 19.43
CA PRO A 104 -4.10 -2.62 19.13
C PRO A 104 -3.63 -1.60 20.16
N LYS A 105 -2.54 -1.92 20.88
CA LYS A 105 -1.93 -1.00 21.82
C LYS A 105 -1.76 0.32 21.08
N GLN A 106 -2.35 1.37 21.63
CA GLN A 106 -2.33 2.66 20.99
C GLN A 106 -0.88 3.14 20.94
N LEU A 107 -0.36 3.33 19.73
CA LEU A 107 0.99 3.84 19.54
C LEU A 107 1.05 5.30 19.97
N ASP A 108 2.14 5.66 20.64
CA ASP A 108 2.42 7.03 21.00
C ASP A 108 2.55 7.88 19.74
N VAL A 109 1.88 9.04 19.75
CA VAL A 109 1.97 10.02 18.66
C VAL A 109 3.06 11.02 19.02
N TYR A 110 3.94 11.27 18.07
CA TYR A 110 5.01 12.26 18.17
C TYR A 110 4.75 13.40 17.20
N LEU A 111 5.09 14.61 17.63
CA LEU A 111 5.07 15.80 16.81
C LEU A 111 6.49 16.05 16.27
N LEU A 112 6.63 15.93 14.97
CA LEU A 112 7.83 16.27 14.22
C LEU A 112 7.62 17.67 13.60
N LYS A 113 8.42 18.63 14.02
CA LYS A 113 8.37 20.03 13.56
C LYS A 113 9.53 20.30 12.61
N PHE A 114 9.22 20.80 11.41
CA PHE A 114 10.22 21.29 10.47
C PHE A 114 10.13 22.79 10.33
N TRP A 115 11.29 23.46 10.37
CA TRP A 115 11.43 24.84 9.92
C TRP A 115 12.25 24.87 8.65
N CYS A 116 11.64 25.36 7.58
CA CYS A 116 12.27 25.48 6.28
C CYS A 116 12.44 26.96 5.91
N SER A 117 13.59 27.27 5.32
CA SER A 117 13.96 28.64 4.93
C SER A 117 13.12 29.21 3.78
N CYS A 118 12.49 28.36 2.97
CA CYS A 118 11.56 28.76 1.91
C CYS A 118 10.54 27.66 1.55
N VAL A 119 9.47 28.04 0.86
CA VAL A 119 8.45 27.11 0.33
C VAL A 119 9.06 26.25 -0.78
N ARG A 120 9.36 24.98 -0.48
CA ARG A 120 9.83 24.00 -1.48
C ARG A 120 8.67 23.14 -1.97
N LYS A 121 8.42 23.20 -3.28
CA LYS A 121 7.46 22.29 -3.94
C LYS A 121 7.91 20.84 -3.80
N GLY A 122 7.02 19.99 -3.31
CA GLY A 122 7.30 18.56 -3.15
C GLY A 122 8.13 18.19 -1.92
N LEU A 123 8.28 19.10 -0.94
CA LEU A 123 8.93 18.80 0.33
C LEU A 123 8.29 17.60 1.03
N LEU A 124 6.94 17.57 1.08
CA LEU A 124 6.20 16.44 1.65
C LEU A 124 6.54 15.12 0.96
N HIS A 125 6.67 15.12 -0.37
CA HIS A 125 7.05 13.93 -1.12
C HIS A 125 8.44 13.43 -0.71
N ASP A 126 9.43 14.32 -0.65
CA ASP A 126 10.80 13.98 -0.29
C ASP A 126 10.89 13.40 1.15
N ILE A 127 10.10 13.94 2.09
CA ILE A 127 10.03 13.48 3.49
C ILE A 127 9.35 12.10 3.61
N THR A 128 8.31 11.83 2.82
CA THR A 128 7.52 10.59 2.96
C THR A 128 8.35 9.32 2.82
N LEU A 129 9.33 9.29 1.92
CA LEU A 129 10.25 8.14 1.77
C LEU A 129 11.17 7.98 2.99
N VAL A 130 11.70 9.09 3.52
CA VAL A 130 12.61 9.03 4.67
C VAL A 130 11.89 8.50 5.91
N LEU A 131 10.70 9.01 6.21
CA LEU A 131 9.90 8.53 7.34
C LEU A 131 9.53 7.07 7.19
N PHE A 132 9.17 6.67 5.97
CA PHE A 132 8.90 5.30 5.61
C PHE A 132 10.10 4.38 5.87
N ASP A 133 11.32 4.81 5.51
CA ASP A 133 12.54 4.02 5.67
C ASP A 133 12.82 3.70 7.14
N LEU A 134 12.41 4.63 7.99
CA LEU A 134 12.48 4.58 9.44
C LEU A 134 11.22 3.96 10.08
N GLU A 135 10.29 3.38 9.31
CA GLU A 135 9.02 2.81 9.81
C GLU A 135 8.16 3.79 10.63
N LEU A 136 8.29 5.08 10.33
CA LEU A 136 7.49 6.14 10.92
C LEU A 136 6.26 6.35 10.02
N THR A 137 5.08 6.23 10.62
CA THR A 137 3.80 6.39 9.93
C THR A 137 3.24 7.78 10.18
N ILE A 138 2.83 8.48 9.11
CA ILE A 138 2.20 9.79 9.20
C ILE A 138 0.71 9.63 9.53
N LYS A 139 0.20 10.40 10.49
CA LYS A 139 -1.22 10.48 10.87
C LYS A 139 -1.85 11.79 10.44
N ARG A 140 -1.12 12.88 10.57
CA ARG A 140 -1.60 14.21 10.19
C ARG A 140 -0.43 15.09 9.75
N VAL A 141 -0.67 15.96 8.79
CA VAL A 141 0.27 17.00 8.35
C VAL A 141 -0.44 18.34 8.35
N LYS A 142 0.21 19.37 8.88
CA LYS A 142 -0.22 20.76 8.75
C LYS A 142 0.94 21.58 8.19
N VAL A 143 0.70 22.24 7.07
CA VAL A 143 1.66 23.13 6.41
C VAL A 143 1.24 24.55 6.73
N SER A 144 2.16 25.35 7.27
CA SER A 144 1.88 26.75 7.62
C SER A 144 3.00 27.64 7.10
N THR A 145 2.65 28.67 6.35
CA THR A 145 3.62 29.67 5.88
C THR A 145 3.50 30.91 6.77
N THR A 146 4.62 31.36 7.32
CA THR A 146 4.68 32.55 8.17
C THR A 146 4.76 33.81 7.30
N PRO A 147 4.39 35.00 7.83
CA PRO A 147 4.40 36.26 7.05
C PRO A 147 5.77 36.68 6.51
N ASP A 148 6.86 36.20 7.11
CA ASP A 148 8.24 36.39 6.64
C ASP A 148 8.66 35.39 5.55
N GLY A 149 7.75 34.55 5.08
CA GLY A 149 7.97 33.61 3.97
C GLY A 149 8.61 32.28 4.35
N LYS A 150 8.83 32.04 5.66
CA LYS A 150 9.29 30.74 6.17
C LYS A 150 8.14 29.74 6.23
N VAL A 151 8.48 28.46 6.20
CA VAL A 151 7.50 27.38 6.28
C VAL A 151 7.72 26.57 7.54
N MET A 152 6.65 26.39 8.30
CA MET A 152 6.58 25.51 9.46
C MET A 152 5.65 24.35 9.13
N ASP A 153 6.24 23.16 8.99
CA ASP A 153 5.49 21.93 8.76
C ASP A 153 5.44 21.10 10.03
N LEU A 154 4.22 20.71 10.41
CA LEU A 154 3.93 19.90 11.58
C LEU A 154 3.44 18.52 11.16
N PHE A 155 4.22 17.49 11.46
CA PHE A 155 3.89 16.10 11.19
C PHE A 155 3.57 15.39 12.50
N PHE A 156 2.38 14.79 12.55
CA PHE A 156 2.00 13.88 13.62
C PHE A 156 2.30 12.47 13.16
N ILE A 157 3.25 11.81 13.80
CA ILE A 157 3.78 10.51 13.39
C ILE A 157 3.69 9.47 14.50
N THR A 158 3.65 8.19 14.14
CA THR A 158 3.76 7.06 15.07
C THR A 158 4.93 6.17 14.66
N ASP A 159 5.64 5.60 15.63
CA ASP A 159 6.77 4.70 15.38
C ASP A 159 6.34 3.23 15.49
N THR A 160 6.47 2.49 14.39
CA THR A 160 6.16 1.05 14.35
C THR A 160 7.10 0.24 15.24
N ARG A 161 8.33 0.74 15.48
CA ARG A 161 9.30 0.08 16.37
C ARG A 161 9.08 0.40 17.85
N GLU A 162 8.22 1.37 18.18
CA GLU A 162 8.01 1.87 19.55
C GLU A 162 9.30 2.38 20.23
N LEU A 163 10.30 2.87 19.46
CA LEU A 163 11.59 3.33 19.97
C LEU A 163 11.78 4.85 19.92
N LEU A 164 10.85 5.60 19.32
CA LEU A 164 10.97 7.05 19.13
C LEU A 164 10.92 7.87 20.44
N HIS A 165 10.57 7.25 21.57
CA HIS A 165 10.75 7.83 22.90
C HIS A 165 12.24 7.97 23.29
N THR A 166 13.14 7.21 22.66
CA THR A 166 14.58 7.23 22.94
C THR A 166 15.29 8.36 22.19
N LYS A 167 16.32 8.95 22.82
CA LYS A 167 17.13 10.02 22.19
C LYS A 167 17.98 9.52 21.02
N GLU A 168 18.38 8.25 21.04
CA GLU A 168 19.11 7.61 19.95
C GLU A 168 18.25 7.54 18.68
N ARG A 169 17.02 7.01 18.78
CA ARG A 169 16.10 6.92 17.64
C ARG A 169 15.70 8.30 17.11
N GLN A 170 15.50 9.27 17.98
CA GLN A 170 15.25 10.66 17.59
C GLN A 170 16.44 11.25 16.83
N GLY A 171 17.66 11.07 17.34
CA GLY A 171 18.89 11.55 16.69
C GLY A 171 19.11 10.93 15.32
N GLU A 172 18.92 9.61 15.19
CA GLU A 172 18.97 8.89 13.92
C GLU A 172 17.94 9.45 12.92
N THR A 173 16.70 9.65 13.38
CA THR A 173 15.62 10.18 12.54
C THR A 173 15.93 11.58 12.01
N ILE A 174 16.38 12.48 12.90
CA ILE A 174 16.75 13.85 12.53
C ILE A 174 17.93 13.85 11.54
N LEU A 175 18.91 12.97 11.74
CA LEU A 175 20.07 12.87 10.84
C LEU A 175 19.67 12.45 9.42
N HIS A 176 18.79 11.44 9.29
CA HIS A 176 18.28 11.01 7.99
C HIS A 176 17.49 12.11 7.29
N LEU A 177 16.63 12.82 8.04
CA LEU A 177 15.86 13.95 7.52
C LEU A 177 16.76 15.11 7.06
N LYS A 178 17.78 15.47 7.84
CA LYS A 178 18.79 16.47 7.45
C LYS A 178 19.54 16.07 6.18
N THR A 179 19.90 14.79 6.08
CA THR A 179 20.59 14.27 4.89
C THR A 179 19.73 14.37 3.64
N ALA A 180 18.43 14.11 3.76
CA ALA A 180 17.50 14.17 2.62
C ALA A 180 17.10 15.61 2.23
N LEU A 181 16.95 16.50 3.21
CA LEU A 181 16.48 17.87 2.99
C LEU A 181 17.60 18.88 2.73
N GLY A 182 18.83 18.56 3.13
CA GLY A 182 20.01 19.42 2.95
C GLY A 182 19.86 20.78 3.62
N ASP A 183 20.39 21.81 2.96
CA ASP A 183 20.51 23.18 3.50
C ASP A 183 19.16 23.92 3.66
N ILE A 184 18.06 23.31 3.23
CA ILE A 184 16.71 23.92 3.33
C ILE A 184 16.18 23.82 4.76
N LEU A 185 16.57 22.77 5.47
CA LEU A 185 16.11 22.50 6.82
C LEU A 185 16.88 23.34 7.83
N GLU A 186 16.25 24.38 8.38
CA GLU A 186 16.85 25.23 9.43
C GLU A 186 16.86 24.50 10.78
N SER A 187 15.72 23.90 11.16
CA SER A 187 15.60 23.12 12.39
C SER A 187 14.59 22.00 12.26
N CYS A 188 14.83 20.93 13.03
CA CYS A 188 14.00 19.74 13.08
C CYS A 188 13.92 19.27 14.53
N GLU A 189 12.70 19.20 15.07
CA GLU A 189 12.44 18.86 16.46
C GLU A 189 11.42 17.73 16.56
N ILE A 190 11.62 16.83 17.52
CA ILE A 190 10.71 15.71 17.80
C ILE A 190 10.24 15.84 19.25
N GLU A 191 8.94 15.95 19.43
CA GLU A 191 8.27 16.06 20.72
C GLU A 191 7.22 14.95 20.88
N SER A 192 6.93 14.56 22.11
CA SER A 192 5.76 13.71 22.39
C SER A 192 4.50 14.55 22.21
N ALA A 193 3.52 14.09 21.44
CA ALA A 193 2.24 14.79 21.37
C ALA A 193 1.48 14.58 22.69
N GLY A 194 0.92 15.65 23.25
CA GLY A 194 0.10 15.56 24.47
C GLY A 194 -1.16 14.72 24.25
N GLU A 195 -1.67 14.10 25.32
CA GLU A 195 -2.81 13.17 25.29
C GLU A 195 -4.07 13.76 24.60
N GLU A 196 -4.27 15.08 24.69
CA GLU A 196 -5.38 15.80 24.05
C GLU A 196 -5.33 15.77 22.51
N ILE A 197 -4.14 15.81 21.91
CA ILE A 197 -3.95 15.75 20.45
C ILE A 197 -4.18 14.33 19.94
N THR A 198 -3.78 13.35 20.76
CA THR A 198 -4.00 11.92 20.50
C THR A 198 -5.50 11.60 20.49
N ALA A 199 -6.30 12.20 21.38
CA ALA A 199 -7.75 12.06 21.40
C ALA A 199 -8.46 12.74 20.21
N CYS A 200 -8.00 13.93 19.78
CA CYS A 200 -8.55 14.59 18.58
C CYS A 200 -8.24 13.88 17.26
N SER A 201 -7.22 13.01 17.25
CA SER A 201 -6.90 12.14 16.11
C SER A 201 -7.79 10.88 16.05
N GLN A 202 -8.52 10.59 17.14
CA GLN A 202 -9.41 9.43 17.29
C GLN A 202 -10.89 9.73 17.02
N GLY A 203 -11.28 11.00 16.93
CA GLY A 203 -12.61 11.33 16.44
C GLY A 203 -12.72 10.80 15.02
N THR A 204 -13.63 9.84 14.78
CA THR A 204 -14.04 9.47 13.43
C THR A 204 -14.40 10.77 12.72
N SER A 205 -13.50 11.30 11.90
CA SER A 205 -13.83 12.46 11.10
C SER A 205 -14.96 11.99 10.17
N PHE A 206 -16.18 12.47 10.40
CA PHE A 206 -17.32 12.02 9.61
C PHE A 206 -16.97 12.24 8.14
N LEU A 207 -16.96 11.16 7.36
CA LEU A 207 -16.84 11.30 5.91
C LEU A 207 -18.09 12.03 5.43
N PRO A 208 -17.96 13.04 4.55
CA PRO A 208 -19.15 13.72 4.06
C PRO A 208 -20.09 12.71 3.37
N SER A 209 -21.38 12.75 3.70
CA SER A 209 -22.38 11.75 3.29
C SER A 209 -22.51 11.58 1.77
N ALA A 210 -22.18 12.62 1.00
CA ALA A 210 -22.18 12.60 -0.46
C ALA A 210 -21.12 11.66 -1.07
N ILE A 211 -20.16 11.17 -0.29
CA ILE A 211 -19.06 10.30 -0.77
C ILE A 211 -19.30 8.84 -0.44
N THR A 212 -20.03 8.54 0.64
CA THR A 212 -20.08 7.18 1.19
C THR A 212 -20.81 6.17 0.30
N GLU A 213 -21.81 6.58 -0.48
CA GLU A 213 -22.57 5.65 -1.33
C GLU A 213 -21.88 5.41 -2.69
N ASP A 214 -21.50 6.47 -3.42
CA ASP A 214 -20.92 6.32 -4.76
C ASP A 214 -19.47 5.80 -4.75
N MET A 215 -18.64 6.27 -3.81
CA MET A 215 -17.21 5.90 -3.74
C MET A 215 -17.02 4.44 -3.29
N PHE A 216 -17.89 3.95 -2.41
CA PHE A 216 -17.80 2.63 -1.80
C PHE A 216 -18.86 1.65 -2.29
N SER A 217 -19.63 2.01 -3.32
CA SER A 217 -20.52 1.10 -4.01
C SER A 217 -19.75 -0.16 -4.46
N LEU A 218 -20.29 -1.31 -4.08
CA LEU A 218 -19.74 -2.63 -4.41
C LEU A 218 -20.24 -3.15 -5.76
N GLU A 219 -21.12 -2.39 -6.42
CA GLU A 219 -21.62 -2.69 -7.76
C GLU A 219 -20.64 -2.16 -8.81
N LEU A 220 -20.21 -3.03 -9.73
CA LEU A 220 -19.46 -2.58 -10.89
C LEU A 220 -20.37 -1.63 -11.70
N PRO A 221 -19.93 -0.41 -12.03
CA PRO A 221 -20.76 0.51 -12.81
C PRO A 221 -21.07 -0.15 -14.14
N ALA A 222 -22.37 -0.35 -14.41
CA ALA A 222 -22.83 -1.08 -15.58
C ALA A 222 -22.37 -0.46 -16.91
N GLN A 223 -21.98 0.83 -16.94
CA GLN A 223 -21.61 1.55 -18.16
C GLN A 223 -20.62 2.69 -17.86
N ARG A 224 -19.61 2.87 -18.72
CA ARG A 224 -18.95 4.18 -18.89
C ARG A 224 -19.96 5.13 -19.55
N PRO A 225 -20.05 6.42 -19.17
CA PRO A 225 -20.80 7.39 -19.93
C PRO A 225 -20.08 7.63 -21.27
N GLY A 226 -20.52 6.90 -22.30
CA GLY A 226 -19.90 6.88 -23.63
C GLY A 226 -20.16 5.54 -24.30
N GLY A 227 -21.30 5.43 -24.97
CA GLY A 227 -21.83 4.18 -25.54
C GLY A 227 -20.88 3.48 -26.51
N LEU A 228 -20.19 2.45 -26.01
CA LEU A 228 -19.78 1.25 -26.72
C LEU A 228 -19.67 0.16 -25.65
N LEU A 229 -20.14 -1.05 -25.93
CA LEU A 229 -19.95 -2.22 -25.05
C LEU A 229 -18.45 -2.55 -25.00
N ALA A 230 -17.70 -1.83 -24.16
CA ALA A 230 -16.33 -2.18 -23.86
C ALA A 230 -16.36 -3.50 -23.08
N SER A 231 -15.62 -4.50 -23.58
CA SER A 231 -15.35 -5.74 -22.84
C SER A 231 -14.93 -5.40 -21.42
N ASP A 232 -15.39 -6.19 -20.45
CA ASP A 232 -14.96 -6.06 -19.06
C ASP A 232 -13.42 -6.01 -19.04
N PRO A 233 -12.79 -4.96 -18.48
CA PRO A 233 -11.35 -4.78 -18.56
C PRO A 233 -10.58 -5.84 -17.74
N ILE A 234 -11.30 -6.61 -16.92
CA ILE A 234 -10.77 -7.66 -16.06
C ILE A 234 -11.62 -8.92 -16.28
N SER A 235 -11.00 -9.94 -16.86
CA SER A 235 -11.57 -11.29 -16.91
C SER A 235 -11.08 -12.08 -15.70
N VAL A 236 -12.01 -12.75 -15.02
CA VAL A 236 -11.71 -13.73 -13.98
C VAL A 236 -12.48 -14.99 -14.32
N THR A 237 -11.77 -16.09 -14.59
CA THR A 237 -12.37 -17.38 -14.93
C THR A 237 -11.97 -18.44 -13.90
N VAL A 238 -12.80 -19.49 -13.82
CA VAL A 238 -12.59 -20.60 -12.89
C VAL A 238 -12.55 -21.90 -13.66
N ASP A 239 -11.56 -22.74 -13.37
CA ASP A 239 -11.45 -24.09 -13.90
C ASP A 239 -11.18 -25.10 -12.77
N ASN A 240 -12.05 -26.10 -12.64
CA ASN A 240 -11.93 -27.18 -11.67
C ASN A 240 -11.52 -28.52 -12.31
N SER A 241 -11.25 -28.55 -13.62
CA SER A 241 -10.91 -29.74 -14.41
C SER A 241 -9.42 -30.04 -14.42
N LEU A 242 -8.57 -29.02 -14.34
CA LEU A 242 -7.11 -29.13 -14.40
C LEU A 242 -6.48 -29.67 -13.10
N SER A 243 -7.24 -29.73 -12.01
CA SER A 243 -6.78 -30.32 -10.74
C SER A 243 -7.89 -31.06 -10.00
N PRO A 244 -7.63 -32.28 -9.48
CA PRO A 244 -8.60 -32.97 -8.65
C PRO A 244 -8.80 -32.25 -7.30
N SER A 245 -7.77 -31.60 -6.77
CA SER A 245 -7.71 -31.07 -5.40
C SER A 245 -7.79 -29.54 -5.30
N HIS A 246 -7.57 -28.80 -6.39
CA HIS A 246 -7.53 -27.33 -6.38
C HIS A 246 -8.58 -26.73 -7.32
N THR A 247 -8.92 -25.47 -7.09
CA THR A 247 -9.64 -24.63 -8.03
C THR A 247 -8.64 -23.71 -8.72
N LEU A 248 -8.57 -23.72 -10.06
CA LEU A 248 -7.79 -22.75 -10.80
C LEU A 248 -8.62 -21.47 -10.98
N ILE A 249 -8.04 -20.33 -10.62
CA ILE A 249 -8.52 -19.00 -11.00
C ILE A 249 -7.55 -18.43 -12.00
N GLN A 250 -8.06 -17.97 -13.14
CA GLN A 250 -7.27 -17.24 -14.12
C GLN A 250 -7.76 -15.80 -14.18
N ILE A 251 -6.82 -14.85 -14.11
CA ILE A 251 -7.11 -13.42 -14.15
C ILE A 251 -6.37 -12.82 -15.33
N LEU A 252 -7.11 -12.15 -16.20
CA LEU A 252 -6.56 -11.37 -17.32
C LEU A 252 -7.00 -9.92 -17.16
N CYS A 253 -6.05 -9.00 -17.03
CA CYS A 253 -6.34 -7.59 -16.80
C CYS A 253 -5.24 -6.66 -17.33
N GLN A 254 -5.48 -5.36 -17.29
CA GLN A 254 -4.42 -4.37 -17.45
C GLN A 254 -3.52 -4.41 -16.21
N ASP A 255 -2.20 -4.41 -16.42
CA ASP A 255 -1.24 -4.35 -15.33
C ASP A 255 -1.31 -2.99 -14.61
N HIS A 256 -1.05 -3.03 -13.31
CA HIS A 256 -0.97 -1.84 -12.48
C HIS A 256 -0.04 -2.06 -11.29
N LYS A 257 0.53 -0.97 -10.80
CA LYS A 257 1.37 -0.95 -9.61
C LYS A 257 0.65 -1.65 -8.46
N GLY A 258 1.22 -2.75 -7.96
CA GLY A 258 0.66 -3.49 -6.83
C GLY A 258 -0.43 -4.52 -7.16
N LEU A 259 -0.65 -4.87 -8.43
CA LEU A 259 -1.64 -5.86 -8.87
C LEU A 259 -1.57 -7.21 -8.12
N ILE A 260 -0.37 -7.77 -7.93
CA ILE A 260 -0.21 -9.03 -7.19
C ILE A 260 -0.58 -8.86 -5.72
N TYR A 261 -0.17 -7.74 -5.10
CA TYR A 261 -0.56 -7.44 -3.73
C TYR A 261 -2.08 -7.33 -3.59
N ASP A 262 -2.74 -6.59 -4.48
CA ASP A 262 -4.20 -6.42 -4.44
C ASP A 262 -4.94 -7.76 -4.62
N THR A 263 -4.42 -8.64 -5.49
CA THR A 263 -4.94 -10.00 -5.67
C THR A 263 -4.74 -10.85 -4.42
N MET A 264 -3.51 -10.94 -3.91
CA MET A 264 -3.15 -11.75 -2.75
C MET A 264 -3.84 -11.28 -1.47
N ARG A 265 -4.01 -9.96 -1.31
CA ARG A 265 -4.77 -9.36 -0.21
C ARG A 265 -6.23 -9.77 -0.26
N THR A 266 -6.85 -9.71 -1.44
CA THR A 266 -8.23 -10.16 -1.64
C THR A 266 -8.39 -11.65 -1.29
N LEU A 267 -7.47 -12.51 -1.70
CA LEU A 267 -7.53 -13.94 -1.36
C LEU A 267 -7.31 -14.18 0.14
N LYS A 268 -6.37 -13.46 0.76
CA LYS A 268 -6.08 -13.50 2.19
C LYS A 268 -7.29 -13.10 3.03
N ASP A 269 -7.96 -12.01 2.69
CA ASP A 269 -9.15 -11.51 3.42
C ASP A 269 -10.32 -12.52 3.37
N TYR A 270 -10.35 -13.40 2.37
CA TYR A 270 -11.33 -14.48 2.23
C TYR A 270 -10.87 -15.84 2.76
N ASN A 271 -9.72 -15.90 3.45
CA ASN A 271 -9.09 -17.13 3.92
C ASN A 271 -8.89 -18.19 2.82
N ILE A 272 -8.52 -17.73 1.63
CA ILE A 272 -8.19 -18.58 0.50
C ILE A 272 -6.67 -18.74 0.43
N GLN A 273 -6.23 -19.99 0.34
CA GLN A 273 -4.81 -20.32 0.22
C GLN A 273 -4.44 -20.52 -1.24
N VAL A 274 -3.29 -19.98 -1.65
CA VAL A 274 -2.71 -20.19 -2.98
C VAL A 274 -1.66 -21.29 -2.85
N SER A 275 -1.91 -22.44 -3.47
CA SER A 275 -0.99 -23.58 -3.47
C SER A 275 0.07 -23.43 -4.56
N TYR A 276 -0.37 -22.99 -5.74
CA TYR A 276 0.52 -22.67 -6.86
C TYR A 276 0.03 -21.40 -7.52
N GLY A 277 0.95 -20.55 -7.94
CA GLY A 277 0.63 -19.31 -8.64
C GLY A 277 1.66 -19.01 -9.71
N ARG A 278 1.19 -18.53 -10.86
CA ARG A 278 2.03 -17.92 -11.88
C ARG A 278 1.48 -16.55 -12.21
N PHE A 279 2.36 -15.58 -12.32
CA PHE A 279 2.08 -14.21 -12.72
C PHE A 279 3.00 -13.84 -13.86
N PHE A 280 2.46 -13.16 -14.87
CA PHE A 280 3.22 -12.58 -15.96
C PHE A 280 2.61 -11.24 -16.39
N ALA A 281 3.40 -10.16 -16.32
CA ALA A 281 3.08 -8.88 -16.93
C ALA A 281 3.80 -8.77 -18.28
N ASN A 282 3.04 -8.49 -19.32
CA ASN A 282 3.58 -8.32 -20.67
C ASN A 282 3.95 -6.85 -20.94
N ARG A 283 4.85 -6.63 -21.90
CA ARG A 283 5.32 -5.29 -22.29
C ARG A 283 4.24 -4.38 -22.89
N ARG A 284 3.05 -4.91 -23.22
CA ARG A 284 1.91 -4.15 -23.76
C ARG A 284 0.95 -3.69 -22.64
N GLY A 285 1.33 -3.88 -21.37
CA GLY A 285 0.54 -3.49 -20.21
C GLY A 285 -0.60 -4.46 -19.88
N GLY A 286 -0.61 -5.66 -20.46
CA GLY A 286 -1.53 -6.73 -20.06
C GLY A 286 -0.88 -7.67 -19.07
N CYS A 287 -1.68 -8.26 -18.19
CA CYS A 287 -1.24 -9.16 -17.15
C CYS A 287 -2.09 -10.42 -17.11
N GLU A 288 -1.44 -11.56 -16.84
CA GLU A 288 -2.03 -12.87 -16.68
C GLU A 288 -1.60 -13.50 -15.34
N LEU A 289 -2.59 -13.95 -14.56
CA LEU A 289 -2.37 -14.70 -13.32
C LEU A 289 -3.11 -16.02 -13.40
N ASP A 290 -2.41 -17.12 -13.11
CA ASP A 290 -2.97 -18.44 -12.89
C ASP A 290 -2.73 -18.86 -11.44
N LEU A 291 -3.80 -19.02 -10.66
CA LEU A 291 -3.73 -19.33 -9.24
C LEU A 291 -4.49 -20.62 -8.93
N PHE A 292 -3.78 -21.66 -8.50
CA PHE A 292 -4.38 -22.85 -7.92
C PHE A 292 -4.65 -22.61 -6.45
N ILE A 293 -5.92 -22.55 -6.10
CA ILE A 293 -6.38 -22.17 -4.76
C ILE A 293 -7.16 -23.28 -4.07
N VAL A 294 -7.17 -23.23 -2.74
CA VAL A 294 -8.02 -24.03 -1.86
C VAL A 294 -8.69 -23.16 -0.80
N GLN A 295 -9.83 -23.61 -0.30
CA GLN A 295 -10.48 -23.00 0.87
C GLN A 295 -9.67 -23.28 2.14
N ALA A 296 -10.01 -22.60 3.23
CA ALA A 296 -9.42 -22.82 4.55
C ALA A 296 -9.52 -24.28 5.06
N ASP A 297 -10.49 -25.06 4.57
CA ASP A 297 -10.63 -26.48 4.89
C ASP A 297 -9.76 -27.41 4.01
N GLY A 298 -8.90 -26.84 3.17
CA GLY A 298 -8.02 -27.55 2.25
C GLY A 298 -8.70 -28.11 1.01
N LYS A 299 -10.00 -27.83 0.79
CA LYS A 299 -10.74 -28.35 -0.36
C LYS A 299 -10.89 -27.30 -1.46
N LYS A 300 -10.95 -27.75 -2.72
CA LYS A 300 -11.34 -26.90 -3.84
C LYS A 300 -12.76 -26.35 -3.70
N ILE A 301 -13.01 -25.20 -4.32
CA ILE A 301 -14.32 -24.54 -4.31
C ILE A 301 -15.20 -25.24 -5.36
N ILE A 302 -16.15 -26.07 -4.92
CA ILE A 302 -17.11 -26.74 -5.82
C ILE A 302 -18.36 -25.89 -6.04
N ASP A 303 -18.78 -25.18 -5.00
CA ASP A 303 -20.01 -24.39 -5.02
C ASP A 303 -19.88 -23.21 -5.98
N ARG A 304 -20.77 -23.17 -6.98
CA ARG A 304 -20.76 -22.14 -8.04
C ARG A 304 -21.05 -20.74 -7.49
N ASN A 305 -21.85 -20.62 -6.43
CA ASN A 305 -22.15 -19.31 -5.85
C ASN A 305 -20.91 -18.73 -5.15
N LYS A 306 -20.15 -19.57 -4.43
CA LYS A 306 -18.85 -19.18 -3.86
C LYS A 306 -17.84 -18.79 -4.93
N GLN A 307 -17.76 -19.56 -6.03
CA GLN A 307 -16.90 -19.22 -7.18
C GLN A 307 -17.27 -17.86 -7.77
N ASN A 308 -18.56 -17.64 -8.05
CA ASN A 308 -19.05 -16.39 -8.61
C ASN A 308 -18.81 -15.21 -7.66
N ALA A 309 -19.07 -15.38 -6.37
CA ALA A 309 -18.84 -14.34 -5.36
C ALA A 309 -17.35 -13.94 -5.29
N LEU A 310 -16.45 -14.92 -5.32
CA LEU A 310 -15.01 -14.68 -5.35
C LEU A 310 -14.57 -13.98 -6.64
N CYS A 311 -15.06 -14.42 -7.80
CA CYS A 311 -14.76 -13.79 -9.08
C CYS A 311 -15.23 -12.33 -9.11
N SER A 312 -16.47 -12.08 -8.70
CA SER A 312 -17.02 -10.72 -8.63
C SER A 312 -16.21 -9.84 -7.67
N ARG A 313 -15.76 -10.40 -6.55
CA ARG A 313 -14.89 -9.68 -5.63
C ARG A 313 -13.55 -9.34 -6.25
N LEU A 314 -12.86 -10.30 -6.85
CA LEU A 314 -11.58 -10.07 -7.52
C LEU A 314 -11.72 -9.00 -8.61
N ARG A 315 -12.75 -9.08 -9.46
CA ARG A 315 -13.01 -8.05 -10.49
C ARG A 315 -13.14 -6.66 -9.87
N MET A 316 -13.91 -6.52 -8.79
CA MET A 316 -14.12 -5.23 -8.12
C MET A 316 -12.84 -4.66 -7.50
N GLU A 317 -12.10 -5.49 -6.77
CA GLU A 317 -10.85 -5.08 -6.09
C GLU A 317 -9.75 -4.73 -7.09
N LEU A 318 -9.71 -5.40 -8.25
CA LEU A 318 -8.74 -5.13 -9.29
C LEU A 318 -9.16 -3.95 -10.20
N PHE A 319 -10.46 -3.71 -10.38
CA PHE A 319 -10.97 -2.60 -11.19
C PHE A 319 -10.68 -1.25 -10.53
N ARG A 320 -10.84 -1.20 -9.22
CA ARG A 320 -10.53 -0.03 -8.39
C ARG A 320 -9.84 -0.57 -7.14
N PRO A 321 -8.51 -0.73 -7.11
CA PRO A 321 -7.83 -1.11 -5.87
C PRO A 321 -7.79 0.04 -4.87
N LEU A 322 -7.86 1.28 -5.37
CA LEU A 322 -7.93 2.50 -4.59
C LEU A 322 -9.13 3.32 -5.07
N ARG A 323 -9.78 4.03 -4.15
CA ARG A 323 -10.85 4.99 -4.50
C ARG A 323 -10.27 6.39 -4.44
N VAL A 324 -10.52 7.20 -5.46
CA VAL A 324 -10.07 8.59 -5.55
C VAL A 324 -11.29 9.44 -5.87
N ALA A 325 -11.47 10.54 -5.15
CA ALA A 325 -12.52 11.52 -5.40
C ALA A 325 -12.03 12.93 -5.05
N VAL A 326 -12.51 13.93 -5.77
CA VAL A 326 -12.23 15.35 -5.47
C VAL A 326 -13.54 16.06 -5.18
N VAL A 327 -13.65 16.64 -3.99
CA VAL A 327 -14.90 17.22 -3.46
C VAL A 327 -14.70 18.66 -2.99
N SER A 328 -15.81 19.40 -2.85
CA SER A 328 -15.79 20.70 -2.20
C SER A 328 -15.88 20.56 -0.68
N ARG A 329 -15.07 21.30 0.06
CA ARG A 329 -15.18 21.48 1.51
C ARG A 329 -15.39 22.97 1.81
N GLY A 330 -16.63 23.43 1.67
CA GLY A 330 -16.92 24.87 1.69
C GLY A 330 -16.33 25.55 0.44
N PRO A 331 -15.51 26.61 0.59
CA PRO A 331 -14.83 27.24 -0.55
C PRO A 331 -13.64 26.43 -1.06
N ASP A 332 -13.10 25.52 -0.25
CA ASP A 332 -11.84 24.82 -0.54
C ASP A 332 -12.09 23.51 -1.29
N THR A 333 -11.06 23.03 -2.00
CA THR A 333 -11.08 21.71 -2.64
C THR A 333 -10.37 20.67 -1.76
N GLU A 334 -11.03 19.54 -1.53
CA GLU A 334 -10.51 18.40 -0.76
C GLU A 334 -10.36 17.18 -1.68
N LEU A 335 -9.14 16.62 -1.73
CA LEU A 335 -8.86 15.34 -2.37
C LEU A 335 -9.03 14.22 -1.33
N LEU A 336 -9.77 13.19 -1.71
CA LEU A 336 -10.02 12.00 -0.92
C LEU A 336 -9.45 10.78 -1.63
N VAL A 337 -8.59 10.04 -0.93
CA VAL A 337 -8.11 8.74 -1.40
C VAL A 337 -8.40 7.70 -0.32
N ALA A 338 -9.16 6.65 -0.66
CA ALA A 338 -9.42 5.55 0.25
C ALA A 338 -8.61 4.32 -0.16
N ASN A 339 -7.82 3.85 0.81
CA ASN A 339 -6.95 2.69 0.72
C ASN A 339 -7.56 1.53 1.51
N PRO A 340 -7.87 0.39 0.88
CA PRO A 340 -8.40 -0.76 1.61
C PRO A 340 -7.35 -1.30 2.59
N VAL A 341 -7.78 -1.62 3.81
CA VAL A 341 -6.92 -2.12 4.87
C VAL A 341 -7.14 -3.63 5.02
N GLU A 342 -6.06 -4.40 5.00
CA GLU A 342 -6.07 -5.83 5.32
C GLU A 342 -6.63 -6.07 6.72
N LEU A 343 -7.13 -7.28 7.00
CA LEU A 343 -7.44 -7.71 8.37
C LEU A 343 -6.24 -7.61 9.35
N SER A 344 -5.01 -7.56 8.82
CA SER A 344 -3.78 -7.33 9.60
C SER A 344 -3.59 -5.87 10.03
N GLY A 345 -4.51 -4.98 9.65
CA GLY A 345 -4.43 -3.55 9.92
C GLY A 345 -3.42 -2.81 9.03
N ARG A 346 -3.01 -3.38 7.89
CA ARG A 346 -2.08 -2.74 6.95
C ARG A 346 -2.77 -2.45 5.63
N GLY A 347 -2.62 -1.23 5.14
CA GLY A 347 -3.08 -0.85 3.81
C GLY A 347 -2.02 -1.05 2.74
N ARG A 348 -2.40 -0.77 1.49
CA ARG A 348 -1.47 -0.67 0.37
C ARG A 348 -0.38 0.38 0.69
N PRO A 349 0.91 0.08 0.51
CA PRO A 349 1.98 1.01 0.82
C PRO A 349 2.14 2.09 -0.26
N LEU A 350 2.92 3.12 0.06
CA LEU A 350 3.27 4.25 -0.82
C LEU A 350 2.09 5.12 -1.30
N VAL A 351 0.86 4.90 -0.83
CA VAL A 351 -0.31 5.69 -1.25
C VAL A 351 -0.09 7.19 -1.03
N PHE A 352 0.33 7.60 0.17
CA PHE A 352 0.60 9.02 0.44
C PHE A 352 1.79 9.59 -0.35
N HIS A 353 2.83 8.78 -0.53
CA HIS A 353 3.99 9.15 -1.35
C HIS A 353 3.58 9.43 -2.80
N ASP A 354 2.71 8.59 -3.37
CA ASP A 354 2.23 8.74 -4.75
C ASP A 354 1.25 9.92 -4.88
N ILE A 355 0.40 10.16 -3.87
CA ILE A 355 -0.48 11.34 -3.81
C ILE A 355 0.36 12.62 -3.82
N THR A 356 1.37 12.71 -2.96
CA THR A 356 2.23 13.89 -2.87
C THR A 356 3.05 14.10 -4.15
N LEU A 357 3.49 13.03 -4.81
CA LEU A 357 4.12 13.09 -6.13
C LEU A 357 3.16 13.61 -7.21
N ALA A 358 1.90 13.16 -7.19
CA ALA A 358 0.90 13.59 -8.15
C ALA A 358 0.58 15.07 -8.03
N LEU A 359 0.36 15.54 -6.80
CA LEU A 359 0.10 16.95 -6.54
C LEU A 359 1.33 17.81 -6.87
N LYS A 360 2.55 17.32 -6.61
CA LYS A 360 3.80 17.97 -7.06
C LYS A 360 3.84 18.12 -8.58
N ASN A 361 3.51 17.06 -9.34
CA ASN A 361 3.52 17.08 -10.81
C ASN A 361 2.43 17.98 -11.40
N LEU A 362 1.27 18.05 -10.75
CA LEU A 362 0.17 18.96 -11.09
C LEU A 362 0.41 20.39 -10.61
N ASN A 363 1.52 20.64 -9.91
CA ASN A 363 1.86 21.93 -9.32
C ASN A 363 0.80 22.46 -8.33
N ILE A 364 0.18 21.55 -7.58
CA ILE A 364 -0.82 21.85 -6.56
C ILE A 364 -0.16 21.78 -5.17
N GLN A 365 -0.42 22.80 -4.34
CA GLN A 365 0.07 22.85 -2.97
C GLN A 365 -0.89 22.14 -2.01
N ILE A 366 -0.32 21.57 -0.96
CA ILE A 366 -1.06 20.85 0.09
C ILE A 366 -1.10 21.77 1.30
N PHE A 367 -2.31 22.11 1.75
CA PHE A 367 -2.50 22.90 2.96
C PHE A 367 -2.47 22.03 4.22
N SER A 368 -3.22 20.92 4.21
CA SER A 368 -3.26 19.98 5.32
C SER A 368 -3.60 18.57 4.87
N VAL A 369 -3.20 17.58 5.66
CA VAL A 369 -3.49 16.16 5.42
C VAL A 369 -3.98 15.53 6.71
N GLU A 370 -5.09 14.82 6.64
CA GLU A 370 -5.61 13.97 7.71
C GLU A 370 -5.68 12.52 7.20
N ILE A 371 -5.07 11.58 7.94
CA ILE A 371 -5.07 10.15 7.61
C ILE A 371 -5.81 9.42 8.72
N GLY A 372 -7.02 8.96 8.40
CA GLY A 372 -7.92 8.33 9.36
C GLY A 372 -8.27 6.89 8.97
N ARG A 373 -8.64 6.08 9.96
CA ARG A 373 -9.25 4.77 9.72
C ARG A 373 -10.77 4.86 9.82
N HIS A 374 -11.46 4.28 8.86
CA HIS A 374 -12.92 4.33 8.74
C HIS A 374 -13.47 2.94 8.46
N MET A 375 -14.49 2.53 9.23
CA MET A 375 -15.27 1.34 8.92
C MET A 375 -16.40 1.72 7.97
N ILE A 376 -16.39 1.17 6.76
CA ILE A 376 -17.36 1.45 5.69
C ILE A 376 -17.76 0.11 5.07
N CYS A 377 -19.06 -0.20 5.07
CA CYS A 377 -19.60 -1.48 4.57
C CYS A 377 -18.86 -2.71 5.13
N ASP A 378 -18.67 -2.75 6.45
CA ASP A 378 -17.96 -3.80 7.20
C ASP A 378 -16.49 -4.01 6.81
N ARG A 379 -15.86 -2.98 6.22
CA ARG A 379 -14.46 -2.99 5.81
C ARG A 379 -13.72 -1.79 6.38
N GLU A 380 -12.50 -2.02 6.82
CA GLU A 380 -11.62 -0.95 7.27
C GLU A 380 -10.93 -0.29 6.07
N TRP A 381 -10.97 1.04 6.04
CA TRP A 381 -10.32 1.87 5.03
C TRP A 381 -9.43 2.89 5.70
N GLU A 382 -8.23 3.07 5.17
CA GLU A 382 -7.36 4.19 5.48
C GLU A 382 -7.67 5.30 4.48
N VAL A 383 -8.27 6.37 4.97
CA VAL A 383 -8.71 7.49 4.14
C VAL A 383 -7.75 8.65 4.33
N TYR A 384 -7.19 9.08 3.21
CA TYR A 384 -6.36 10.27 3.09
C TYR A 384 -7.26 11.43 2.69
N ARG A 385 -7.36 12.44 3.54
CA ARG A 385 -8.08 13.68 3.28
C ARG A 385 -7.07 14.79 3.13
N ILE A 386 -6.94 15.34 1.93
CA ILE A 386 -5.95 16.34 1.59
C ILE A 386 -6.68 17.63 1.23
N LEU A 387 -6.48 18.67 2.04
CA LEU A 387 -6.95 20.02 1.71
C LEU A 387 -5.94 20.66 0.77
N LEU A 388 -6.40 21.03 -0.43
CA LEU A 388 -5.55 21.63 -1.46
C LEU A 388 -5.55 23.16 -1.29
N ASP A 389 -4.37 23.75 -1.46
CA ASP A 389 -4.21 25.20 -1.50
C ASP A 389 -4.35 25.67 -2.95
N GLU A 390 -5.52 26.21 -3.27
CA GLU A 390 -5.81 26.87 -4.55
C GLU A 390 -5.32 28.33 -4.49
N GLY A 391 -4.00 28.54 -4.47
CA GLY A 391 -3.43 29.88 -4.65
C GLY A 391 -3.79 30.51 -6.01
N ASP A 392 -3.21 31.67 -6.35
CA ASP A 392 -3.47 32.44 -7.59
C ASP A 392 -3.11 31.72 -8.93
N SER A 393 -2.71 30.45 -8.89
CA SER A 393 -2.31 29.66 -10.05
C SER A 393 -3.50 29.05 -10.81
N HIS A 394 -3.33 28.84 -12.12
CA HIS A 394 -4.31 28.26 -13.05
C HIS A 394 -5.16 27.13 -12.42
N HIS A 395 -6.49 27.32 -12.41
CA HIS A 395 -7.43 26.31 -11.90
C HIS A 395 -7.28 24.98 -12.65
N VAL A 396 -6.63 24.00 -12.01
CA VAL A 396 -6.61 22.61 -12.48
C VAL A 396 -8.01 22.03 -12.24
N SER A 397 -8.64 21.51 -13.30
CA SER A 397 -9.98 20.92 -13.16
C SER A 397 -9.96 19.71 -12.22
N ARG A 398 -11.04 19.49 -11.47
CA ARG A 398 -11.18 18.35 -10.54
C ARG A 398 -10.89 17.00 -11.21
N ASN A 399 -11.34 16.83 -12.45
CA ASN A 399 -11.11 15.62 -13.23
C ASN A 399 -9.61 15.40 -13.54
N MET A 400 -8.85 16.48 -13.80
CA MET A 400 -7.40 16.37 -14.00
C MET A 400 -6.67 15.99 -12.71
N ILE A 401 -7.14 16.49 -11.56
CA ILE A 401 -6.59 16.11 -10.24
C ILE A 401 -6.86 14.63 -9.98
N GLU A 402 -8.11 14.20 -10.12
CA GLU A 402 -8.51 12.81 -9.89
C GLU A 402 -7.75 11.85 -10.80
N GLU A 403 -7.68 12.14 -12.10
CA GLU A 403 -6.99 11.29 -13.08
C GLU A 403 -5.47 11.29 -12.88
N GLY A 404 -4.86 12.45 -12.60
CA GLY A 404 -3.43 12.55 -12.35
C GLY A 404 -2.99 11.77 -11.09
N VAL A 405 -3.79 11.86 -10.02
CA VAL A 405 -3.57 11.08 -8.80
C VAL A 405 -3.79 9.59 -9.07
N ARG A 406 -4.87 9.22 -9.76
CA ARG A 406 -5.20 7.83 -10.12
C ARG A 406 -4.07 7.19 -10.94
N LYS A 407 -3.56 7.88 -11.97
CA LYS A 407 -2.46 7.38 -12.81
C LYS A 407 -1.22 7.04 -12.00
N LEU A 408 -0.78 7.95 -11.12
CA LEU A 408 0.41 7.71 -10.30
C LEU A 408 0.21 6.59 -9.27
N LEU A 409 -0.97 6.54 -8.64
CA LEU A 409 -1.31 5.44 -7.74
C LEU A 409 -1.27 4.09 -8.49
N MET A 410 -1.80 4.04 -9.71
CA MET A 410 -1.84 2.83 -10.53
C MET A 410 -0.53 2.54 -11.30
N GLY A 411 0.44 3.46 -11.29
CA GLY A 411 1.67 3.34 -12.07
C GLY A 411 1.45 3.39 -13.58
N TRP A 412 0.42 4.12 -14.02
CA TRP A 412 0.12 4.35 -15.43
C TRP A 412 0.74 5.65 -15.93
N GLU A 413 1.06 5.72 -17.22
CA GLU A 413 1.59 6.91 -17.91
C GLU A 413 0.50 7.96 -18.21
#